data_AF-A0A1C5FVM6-F1
#
_entry.id   AF-A0A1C5FVM6-F1
#
_cell.length_a   1.000
_cell.length_b   1.000
_cell.length_c   1.000
_cell.angle_alpha   90.00
_cell.angle_beta   90.00
_cell.angle_gamma   90.00
#
_symmetry.space_group_name_H-M   'P 1'
#
loop_
_entity.id
_entity.type
_entity.pdbx_description
1 polymer ?
#
loop_
_entity_poly.entity_id
_entity_poly.type
_entity_poly.pdbx_seq_one_letter_code
_entity_poly.pdbx_strand_id
1 'polypeptide(L)'
;MESGAAARGTNTRAKGGRSRSNGTTEVDTAALNRLLTAMTAMRDGNFRKRLTVSGEGVMSEIAAVFNEVADRNLQLTGELTRVRRVVGREGKLTERLETGACEGQWAAAIDASNALVDDLVRPVSEVGRVLSAVAEGDLEQRMDLRAQGADGSAHPLRGEFLKVGRTVNGLVDQLSAFTDEVTRVASEVGTEGKLGGQARVRGMSGSWKDLTESVNTMASRLTAQVRDIALVTTAVAKGDLSRKVTVHVSGEMLELKNTVNTMVDQLSSFASEVTRVAREVGTEGELGGQAKVPGVAGVWKDLTDSVNLMAGNLTAQVRGIAQVTTAVANGDLSQKVTVSARGEVAQLAETINTMTETLRTFADEVTRVASEVGAEGLLGGQAQVPGAAGT
;
A
#
# COMPACT_ATOMS: atom_id res chain seq x y z
N MET A 1 -34.40 33.19 125.64
CA MET A 1 -33.45 34.29 125.38
C MET A 1 -32.25 33.73 124.65
N GLU A 2 -31.73 34.55 123.74
CA GLU A 2 -30.56 34.38 122.88
C GLU A 2 -29.34 33.62 123.44
N SER A 3 -28.62 33.03 122.47
CA SER A 3 -27.17 33.05 122.26
C SER A 3 -26.22 32.27 123.18
N GLY A 4 -25.28 31.58 122.52
CA GLY A 4 -23.88 31.57 122.95
C GLY A 4 -23.22 30.22 123.25
N ALA A 5 -22.36 29.80 122.31
CA ALA A 5 -21.03 29.17 122.50
C ALA A 5 -20.88 27.94 123.40
N ALA A 6 -20.46 26.78 122.84
CA ALA A 6 -20.09 25.63 123.66
C ALA A 6 -19.04 24.70 123.04
N ALA A 7 -18.08 24.36 123.92
CA ALA A 7 -17.05 23.35 123.77
C ALA A 7 -17.58 21.91 123.92
N ARG A 8 -16.85 20.93 123.41
CA ARG A 8 -16.24 19.82 124.20
C ARG A 8 -15.57 18.78 123.31
N GLY A 9 -14.44 18.29 123.79
CA GLY A 9 -13.63 17.26 123.16
C GLY A 9 -13.96 15.81 123.58
N THR A 10 -13.19 14.93 122.93
CA THR A 10 -12.77 13.57 123.31
C THR A 10 -13.86 12.51 123.54
N ASN A 11 -13.90 11.49 122.68
CA ASN A 11 -13.46 10.16 123.13
C ASN A 11 -13.03 9.24 121.97
N THR A 12 -12.12 8.34 122.30
CA THR A 12 -11.37 7.44 121.43
C THR A 12 -12.06 6.08 121.24
N ARG A 13 -11.69 5.39 120.15
CA ARG A 13 -11.18 4.00 120.10
C ARG A 13 -11.96 2.97 119.25
N ALA A 14 -11.18 2.43 118.32
CA ALA A 14 -11.25 1.24 117.47
C ALA A 14 -12.27 0.12 117.76
N LYS A 15 -12.88 -0.36 116.66
CA LYS A 15 -13.15 -1.77 116.30
C LYS A 15 -13.10 -1.80 114.76
N GLY A 16 -12.22 -2.51 114.06
CA GLY A 16 -11.90 -3.92 114.23
C GLY A 16 -12.90 -4.73 113.40
N GLY A 17 -12.57 -5.00 112.13
CA GLY A 17 -13.45 -5.76 111.23
C GLY A 17 -12.90 -5.94 109.82
N ARG A 18 -11.70 -6.53 109.68
CA ARG A 18 -11.32 -7.20 108.44
C ARG A 18 -12.20 -8.44 108.30
N SER A 19 -13.00 -8.54 107.24
CA SER A 19 -13.45 -9.84 106.72
C SER A 19 -13.41 -9.83 105.19
N ARG A 20 -12.94 -10.96 104.66
CA ARG A 20 -12.61 -11.23 103.26
C ARG A 20 -13.86 -11.65 102.45
N SER A 21 -13.72 -11.49 101.13
CA SER A 21 -14.22 -12.39 100.08
C SER A 21 -15.72 -12.38 99.75
N ASN A 22 -16.07 -11.68 98.67
CA ASN A 22 -16.74 -12.33 97.55
C ASN A 22 -16.43 -11.60 96.23
N GLY A 23 -15.86 -12.31 95.26
CA GLY A 23 -15.44 -11.77 93.96
C GLY A 23 -16.60 -11.63 92.98
N THR A 24 -17.49 -10.67 93.23
CA THR A 24 -18.48 -10.21 92.26
C THR A 24 -18.26 -8.72 92.03
N THR A 25 -17.59 -8.39 90.92
CA THR A 25 -17.58 -7.04 90.37
C THR A 25 -19.04 -6.67 90.07
N GLU A 26 -19.63 -5.74 90.83
CA GLU A 26 -20.93 -5.16 90.46
C GLU A 26 -20.74 -4.39 89.15
N VAL A 27 -21.19 -4.97 88.04
CA VAL A 27 -21.19 -4.30 86.75
C VAL A 27 -22.33 -3.30 86.75
N ASP A 28 -21.99 -2.01 86.73
CA ASP A 28 -22.95 -0.91 86.66
C ASP A 28 -23.86 -1.04 85.42
N THR A 29 -25.16 -1.18 85.63
CA THR A 29 -26.19 -1.23 84.58
C THR A 29 -26.12 -0.03 83.63
N ALA A 30 -25.70 1.15 84.13
CA ALA A 30 -25.51 2.33 83.28
C ALA A 30 -24.30 2.19 82.34
N ALA A 31 -23.25 1.44 82.73
CA ALA A 31 -22.12 1.13 81.85
C ALA A 31 -22.52 0.14 80.75
N LEU A 32 -23.34 -0.88 81.06
CA LEU A 32 -23.88 -1.81 80.08
C LEU A 32 -24.82 -1.13 79.07
N ASN A 33 -25.68 -0.22 79.53
CA ASN A 33 -26.53 0.57 78.63
C ASN A 33 -25.71 1.48 77.69
N ARG A 34 -24.59 2.04 78.17
CA ARG A 34 -23.65 2.81 77.34
C ARG A 34 -22.97 1.94 76.30
N LEU A 35 -22.50 0.74 76.68
CA LEU A 35 -21.94 -0.23 75.75
C LEU A 35 -22.98 -0.67 74.71
N LEU A 36 -24.20 -1.01 75.11
CA LEU A 36 -25.29 -1.39 74.20
C LEU A 36 -25.59 -0.27 73.20
N THR A 37 -25.64 0.98 73.65
CA THR A 37 -25.83 2.14 72.78
C THR A 37 -24.68 2.30 71.78
N ALA A 38 -23.44 2.12 72.24
CA ALA A 38 -22.25 2.22 71.38
C ALA A 38 -22.16 1.08 70.36
N MET A 39 -22.46 -0.15 70.78
CA MET A 39 -22.55 -1.32 69.88
C MET A 39 -23.68 -1.16 68.87
N THR A 40 -24.82 -0.58 69.27
CA THR A 40 -25.93 -0.24 68.36
C THR A 40 -25.47 0.78 67.32
N ALA A 41 -24.77 1.84 67.74
CA ALA A 41 -24.23 2.84 66.82
C ALA A 41 -23.20 2.23 65.85
N MET A 42 -22.33 1.34 66.32
CA MET A 42 -21.35 0.65 65.48
C MET A 42 -22.02 -0.30 64.48
N ARG A 43 -23.03 -1.07 64.91
CA ARG A 43 -23.85 -1.94 64.05
C ARG A 43 -24.50 -1.14 62.92
N ASP A 44 -24.97 0.06 63.23
CA ASP A 44 -25.64 0.94 62.26
C ASP A 44 -24.63 1.75 61.40
N GLY A 45 -23.33 1.44 61.49
CA GLY A 45 -22.27 2.02 60.65
C GLY A 45 -21.64 3.32 61.17
N ASN A 46 -22.01 3.78 62.36
CA ASN A 46 -21.38 4.95 62.98
C ASN A 46 -20.11 4.57 63.75
N PHE A 47 -19.00 4.44 63.01
CA PHE A 47 -17.68 4.13 63.58
C PHE A 47 -16.98 5.32 64.22
N ARG A 48 -17.62 6.49 64.38
CA ARG A 48 -17.06 7.64 65.12
C ARG A 48 -17.44 7.65 66.59
N LYS A 49 -18.43 6.85 67.00
CA LYS A 49 -18.81 6.72 68.42
C LYS A 49 -17.68 6.06 69.20
N ARG A 50 -17.26 6.64 70.32
CA ARG A 50 -16.24 6.09 71.23
C ARG A 50 -16.81 5.88 72.62
N LEU A 51 -16.31 4.86 73.31
CA LEU A 51 -16.54 4.63 74.73
C LEU A 51 -15.43 5.29 75.53
N THR A 52 -15.79 5.93 76.64
CA THR A 52 -14.81 6.50 77.58
C THR A 52 -14.13 5.37 78.35
N VAL A 53 -12.81 5.29 78.24
CA VAL A 53 -11.99 4.37 79.05
C VAL A 53 -11.78 5.03 80.41
N SER A 54 -12.39 4.51 81.47
CA SER A 54 -12.31 5.11 82.81
C SER A 54 -12.34 4.01 83.89
N GLY A 55 -11.35 4.03 84.78
CA GLY A 55 -11.17 3.05 85.87
C GLY A 55 -10.36 1.80 85.49
N GLU A 56 -10.12 0.95 86.49
CA GLU A 56 -9.56 -0.40 86.33
C GLU A 56 -10.68 -1.45 86.37
N GLY A 57 -10.66 -2.40 85.43
CA GLY A 57 -11.63 -3.50 85.36
C GLY A 57 -12.12 -3.82 83.95
N VAL A 58 -12.88 -4.91 83.83
CA VAL A 58 -13.32 -5.51 82.55
C VAL A 58 -14.05 -4.52 81.63
N MET A 59 -14.84 -3.59 82.16
CA MET A 59 -15.53 -2.59 81.33
C MET A 59 -14.59 -1.58 80.68
N SER A 60 -13.44 -1.29 81.31
CA SER A 60 -12.40 -0.43 80.75
C SER A 60 -11.70 -1.12 79.57
N GLU A 61 -11.39 -2.40 79.72
CA GLU A 61 -10.83 -3.26 78.66
C GLU A 61 -11.81 -3.42 77.49
N ILE A 62 -13.10 -3.67 77.76
CA ILE A 62 -14.13 -3.73 76.72
C ILE A 62 -14.24 -2.40 75.97
N ALA A 63 -14.18 -1.26 76.68
CA ALA A 63 -14.21 0.06 76.05
C ALA A 63 -13.00 0.30 75.14
N ALA A 64 -11.81 -0.15 75.54
CA ALA A 64 -10.59 -0.08 74.72
C ALA A 64 -10.73 -0.93 73.44
N VAL A 65 -11.11 -2.21 73.57
CA VAL A 65 -11.31 -3.11 72.42
C VAL A 65 -12.40 -2.60 71.49
N PHE A 66 -13.50 -2.06 72.02
CA PHE A 66 -14.54 -1.44 71.22
C PHE A 66 -14.00 -0.26 70.40
N ASN A 67 -13.21 0.62 71.01
CA ASN A 67 -12.63 1.76 70.32
C ASN A 67 -11.64 1.32 69.23
N GLU A 68 -10.81 0.31 69.49
CA GLU A 68 -9.90 -0.27 68.48
C GLU A 68 -10.66 -0.85 67.28
N VAL A 69 -11.76 -1.57 67.51
CA VAL A 69 -12.62 -2.07 66.44
C VAL A 69 -13.28 -0.91 65.67
N ALA A 70 -13.66 0.16 66.36
CA ALA A 70 -14.21 1.35 65.72
C ALA A 70 -13.16 2.07 64.85
N ASP A 71 -11.91 2.13 65.30
CA ASP A 71 -10.80 2.72 64.55
C ASP A 71 -10.48 1.91 63.29
N ARG A 72 -10.41 0.58 63.39
CA ARG A 72 -10.20 -0.32 62.23
C ARG A 72 -11.30 -0.17 61.17
N ASN A 73 -12.57 -0.13 61.58
CA ASN A 73 -13.70 0.05 60.65
C ASN A 73 -13.68 1.44 59.99
N LEU A 74 -13.31 2.49 60.74
CA LEU A 74 -13.20 3.84 60.20
C LEU A 74 -12.07 3.94 59.16
N GLN A 75 -10.92 3.32 59.45
CA GLN A 75 -9.79 3.26 58.53
C GLN A 75 -10.15 2.52 57.24
N LEU A 76 -10.73 1.31 57.32
CA LEU A 76 -11.13 0.53 56.15
C LEU A 76 -12.13 1.30 55.27
N THR A 77 -13.11 1.97 55.87
CA THR A 77 -14.10 2.77 55.13
C THR A 77 -13.44 3.97 54.42
N GLY A 78 -12.47 4.60 55.08
CA GLY A 78 -11.66 5.67 54.50
C GLY A 78 -10.84 5.19 53.31
N GLU A 79 -10.15 4.07 53.47
CA GLU A 79 -9.31 3.45 52.44
C GLU A 79 -10.14 3.00 51.22
N LEU A 80 -11.29 2.36 51.43
CA LEU A 80 -12.22 2.02 50.34
C LEU A 80 -12.68 3.27 49.57
N THR A 81 -12.95 4.36 50.27
CA THR A 81 -13.33 5.63 49.63
C THR A 81 -12.18 6.23 48.84
N ARG A 82 -10.95 6.16 49.38
CA ARG A 82 -9.72 6.64 48.74
C ARG A 82 -9.42 5.86 47.46
N VAL A 83 -9.35 4.53 47.54
CA VAL A 83 -9.08 3.65 46.39
C VAL A 83 -10.16 3.81 45.33
N ARG A 84 -11.45 3.84 45.71
CA ARG A 84 -12.55 4.09 44.76
C ARG A 84 -12.37 5.41 44.01
N ARG A 85 -11.95 6.48 44.69
CA ARG A 85 -11.71 7.78 44.06
C ARG A 85 -10.52 7.72 43.10
N VAL A 86 -9.41 7.14 43.52
CA VAL A 86 -8.16 7.08 42.75
C VAL A 86 -8.33 6.19 41.51
N VAL A 87 -8.86 4.97 41.68
CA VAL A 87 -9.13 4.04 40.57
C VAL A 87 -10.21 4.60 39.65
N GLY A 88 -11.33 5.07 40.21
CA GLY A 88 -12.50 5.45 39.43
C GLY A 88 -12.43 6.82 38.76
N ARG A 89 -11.69 7.80 39.32
CA ARG A 89 -11.58 9.16 38.73
C ARG A 89 -10.23 9.44 38.13
N GLU A 90 -9.15 8.94 38.72
CA GLU A 90 -7.79 9.21 38.26
C GLU A 90 -7.26 8.12 37.33
N GLY A 91 -7.97 6.98 37.20
CA GLY A 91 -7.59 5.88 36.31
C GLY A 91 -6.36 5.10 36.77
N LYS A 92 -5.88 5.33 38.00
CA LYS A 92 -4.72 4.61 38.58
C LYS A 92 -5.17 3.24 39.07
N LEU A 93 -5.25 2.29 38.15
CA LEU A 93 -5.71 0.92 38.38
C LEU A 93 -4.80 0.13 39.36
N THR A 94 -3.57 0.56 39.57
CA THR A 94 -2.61 -0.09 40.49
C THR A 94 -2.74 0.32 41.95
N GLU A 95 -3.69 1.19 42.28
CA GLU A 95 -3.92 1.62 43.67
C GLU A 95 -4.50 0.47 44.53
N ARG A 96 -4.05 0.32 45.78
CA ARG A 96 -4.42 -0.78 46.67
C ARG A 96 -4.86 -0.26 48.04
N LEU A 97 -5.66 -1.07 48.74
CA LEU A 97 -6.05 -0.83 50.13
C LEU A 97 -4.85 -1.09 51.05
N GLU A 98 -4.62 -0.20 52.02
CA GLU A 98 -3.59 -0.38 53.03
C GLU A 98 -4.10 -1.22 54.21
N THR A 99 -3.32 -2.24 54.60
CA THR A 99 -3.70 -3.21 55.65
C THR A 99 -3.69 -2.61 57.06
N GLY A 100 -2.88 -1.58 57.31
CA GLY A 100 -2.80 -0.89 58.61
C GLY A 100 -2.43 -1.82 59.78
N ALA A 101 -3.02 -1.57 60.96
CA ALA A 101 -2.89 -2.41 62.17
C ALA A 101 -3.97 -3.52 62.25
N CYS A 102 -4.51 -3.92 61.11
CA CYS A 102 -5.50 -4.99 61.03
C CYS A 102 -4.78 -6.35 61.01
N GLU A 103 -5.18 -7.25 61.90
CA GLU A 103 -4.65 -8.62 61.96
C GLU A 103 -5.78 -9.64 61.75
N GLY A 104 -5.39 -10.87 61.43
CA GLY A 104 -6.33 -11.98 61.23
C GLY A 104 -7.27 -11.76 60.05
N GLN A 105 -8.57 -11.98 60.25
CA GLN A 105 -9.56 -11.95 59.16
C GLN A 105 -9.73 -10.56 58.53
N TRP A 106 -9.40 -9.48 59.25
CA TRP A 106 -9.42 -8.14 58.69
C TRP A 106 -8.32 -7.93 57.65
N ALA A 107 -7.11 -8.43 57.93
CA ALA A 107 -6.02 -8.44 56.95
C ALA A 107 -6.40 -9.30 55.73
N ALA A 108 -6.92 -10.51 55.98
CA ALA A 108 -7.37 -11.40 54.91
C ALA A 108 -8.45 -10.78 54.00
N ALA A 109 -9.36 -9.96 54.55
CA ALA A 109 -10.37 -9.26 53.77
C ALA A 109 -9.77 -8.15 52.88
N ILE A 110 -8.75 -7.44 53.38
CA ILE A 110 -8.00 -6.44 52.60
C ILE A 110 -7.20 -7.13 51.49
N ASP A 111 -6.52 -8.23 51.82
CA ASP A 111 -5.76 -9.02 50.84
C ASP A 111 -6.68 -9.60 49.76
N ALA A 112 -7.84 -10.15 50.14
CA ALA A 112 -8.84 -10.64 49.19
C ALA A 112 -9.39 -9.52 48.28
N SER A 113 -9.57 -8.32 48.84
CA SER A 113 -10.01 -7.15 48.06
C SER A 113 -8.93 -6.68 47.09
N ASN A 114 -7.66 -6.65 47.52
CA ASN A 114 -6.53 -6.30 46.68
C ASN A 114 -6.30 -7.34 45.57
N ALA A 115 -6.41 -8.64 45.88
CA ALA A 115 -6.34 -9.72 44.90
C ALA A 115 -7.44 -9.60 43.83
N LEU A 116 -8.67 -9.23 44.22
CA LEU A 116 -9.73 -8.94 43.26
C LEU A 116 -9.35 -7.78 42.34
N VAL A 117 -8.74 -6.72 42.87
CA VAL A 117 -8.25 -5.61 42.03
C VAL A 117 -7.15 -6.10 41.08
N ASP A 118 -6.19 -6.91 41.55
CA ASP A 118 -5.15 -7.48 40.69
C ASP A 118 -5.73 -8.31 39.53
N ASP A 119 -6.71 -9.17 39.83
CA ASP A 119 -7.40 -10.03 38.86
C ASP A 119 -8.16 -9.22 37.80
N LEU A 120 -8.69 -8.05 38.14
CA LEU A 120 -9.38 -7.16 37.19
C LEU A 120 -8.41 -6.30 36.37
N VAL A 121 -7.32 -5.86 36.96
CA VAL A 121 -6.42 -4.87 36.36
C VAL A 121 -5.49 -5.50 35.33
N ARG A 122 -4.99 -6.71 35.62
CA ARG A 122 -4.03 -7.38 34.73
C ARG A 122 -4.56 -7.58 33.31
N PRO A 123 -5.78 -8.11 33.06
CA PRO A 123 -6.31 -8.23 31.70
C PRO A 123 -6.50 -6.88 31.00
N VAL A 124 -6.92 -5.84 31.74
CA VAL A 124 -7.14 -4.50 31.17
C VAL A 124 -5.82 -3.87 30.73
N SER A 125 -4.77 -4.00 31.54
CA SER A 125 -3.42 -3.55 31.17
C SER A 125 -2.88 -4.31 29.96
N GLU A 126 -3.10 -5.62 29.88
CA GLU A 126 -2.68 -6.42 28.72
C GLU A 126 -3.39 -6.01 27.42
N VAL A 127 -4.70 -5.73 27.47
CA VAL A 127 -5.41 -5.17 26.32
C VAL A 127 -4.79 -3.84 25.89
N GLY A 128 -4.50 -2.95 26.84
CA GLY A 128 -3.82 -1.68 26.55
C GLY A 128 -2.47 -1.89 25.86
N ARG A 129 -1.64 -2.81 26.36
CA ARG A 129 -0.33 -3.14 25.79
C ARG A 129 -0.45 -3.63 24.34
N VAL A 130 -1.36 -4.56 24.06
CA VAL A 130 -1.56 -5.10 22.71
C VAL A 130 -2.10 -4.03 21.76
N LEU A 131 -3.03 -3.20 22.21
CA LEU A 131 -3.55 -2.10 21.38
C LEU A 131 -2.47 -1.05 21.07
N SER A 132 -1.59 -0.73 22.03
CA SER A 132 -0.44 0.13 21.78
C SER A 132 0.51 -0.47 20.74
N ALA A 133 0.82 -1.75 20.84
CA ALA A 133 1.66 -2.45 19.86
C ALA A 133 1.04 -2.43 18.45
N VAL A 134 -0.26 -2.71 18.34
CA VAL A 134 -0.99 -2.64 17.07
C VAL A 134 -0.96 -1.22 16.48
N ALA A 135 -1.09 -0.19 17.32
CA ALA A 135 -1.01 1.20 16.88
C ALA A 135 0.39 1.59 16.38
N GLU A 136 1.44 0.97 16.92
CA GLU A 136 2.83 1.11 16.48
C GLU A 136 3.15 0.25 15.24
N GLY A 137 2.23 -0.62 14.82
CA GLY A 137 2.37 -1.51 13.67
C GLY A 137 2.95 -2.89 14.01
N ASP A 138 3.20 -3.19 15.28
CA ASP A 138 3.57 -4.54 15.73
C ASP A 138 2.31 -5.41 15.84
N LEU A 139 2.07 -6.20 14.79
CA LEU A 139 0.97 -7.15 14.69
C LEU A 139 1.38 -8.57 15.13
N GLU A 140 2.53 -8.75 15.79
CA GLU A 140 2.95 -10.03 16.37
C GLU A 140 2.50 -10.16 17.84
N GLN A 141 2.32 -9.04 18.53
CA GLN A 141 1.85 -9.05 19.91
C GLN A 141 0.45 -9.64 20.03
N ARG A 142 0.29 -10.58 20.98
CA ARG A 142 -1.01 -11.17 21.34
C ARG A 142 -1.26 -10.99 22.83
N MET A 143 -2.54 -10.94 23.18
CA MET A 143 -2.98 -11.02 24.56
C MET A 143 -2.80 -12.44 25.06
N ASP A 144 -2.11 -12.62 26.19
CA ASP A 144 -2.03 -13.92 26.84
C ASP A 144 -3.42 -14.31 27.36
N LEU A 145 -3.88 -15.50 26.96
CA LEU A 145 -5.15 -16.06 27.40
C LEU A 145 -5.01 -16.87 28.70
N ARG A 146 -3.84 -16.84 29.33
CA ARG A 146 -3.57 -17.46 30.63
C ARG A 146 -3.24 -16.38 31.66
N ALA A 147 -3.83 -16.50 32.84
CA ALA A 147 -3.43 -15.75 34.02
C ALA A 147 -2.54 -16.65 34.89
N GLN A 148 -1.47 -16.09 35.44
CA GLN A 148 -0.71 -16.74 36.53
C GLN A 148 -1.43 -16.49 37.85
N GLY A 149 -1.76 -17.57 38.57
CA GLY A 149 -2.19 -17.53 39.96
C GLY A 149 -1.03 -17.24 40.90
N ALA A 150 -1.37 -16.89 42.14
CA ALA A 150 -0.41 -16.56 43.20
C ALA A 150 0.54 -17.72 43.58
N ASP A 151 0.20 -18.95 43.20
CA ASP A 151 0.98 -20.18 43.38
C ASP A 151 1.90 -20.51 42.17
N GLY A 152 1.97 -19.61 41.19
CA GLY A 152 2.72 -19.81 39.95
C GLY A 152 2.02 -20.72 38.93
N SER A 153 0.82 -21.22 39.22
CA SER A 153 0.04 -22.01 38.28
C SER A 153 -0.58 -21.12 37.20
N ALA A 154 -0.55 -21.56 35.94
CA ALA A 154 -1.19 -20.85 34.85
C ALA A 154 -2.60 -21.39 34.63
N HIS A 155 -3.60 -20.52 34.74
CA HIS A 155 -4.99 -20.85 34.47
C HIS A 155 -5.52 -20.07 33.27
N PRO A 156 -6.30 -20.71 32.38
CA PRO A 156 -6.91 -19.99 31.28
C PRO A 156 -7.86 -18.91 31.81
N LEU A 157 -7.85 -17.74 31.17
CA LEU A 157 -8.87 -16.72 31.39
C LEU A 157 -10.24 -17.35 31.20
N ARG A 158 -11.22 -16.90 31.99
CA ARG A 158 -12.60 -17.39 31.94
C ARG A 158 -13.59 -16.23 31.76
N GLY A 159 -14.81 -16.56 31.39
CA GLY A 159 -15.91 -15.61 31.28
C GLY A 159 -15.61 -14.46 30.30
N GLU A 160 -15.88 -13.23 30.74
CA GLU A 160 -15.76 -12.03 29.91
C GLU A 160 -14.31 -11.73 29.51
N PHE A 161 -13.33 -11.93 30.40
CA PHE A 161 -11.93 -11.69 30.08
C PHE A 161 -11.41 -12.58 28.95
N LEU A 162 -11.85 -13.85 28.92
CA LEU A 162 -11.54 -14.75 27.81
C LEU A 162 -12.17 -14.28 26.50
N LYS A 163 -13.41 -13.79 26.56
CA LYS A 163 -14.11 -13.26 25.38
C LYS A 163 -13.38 -12.03 24.84
N VAL A 164 -13.00 -11.09 25.72
CA VAL A 164 -12.22 -9.90 25.34
C VAL A 164 -10.89 -10.30 24.71
N GLY A 165 -10.13 -11.19 25.36
CA GLY A 165 -8.83 -11.61 24.82
C GLY A 165 -8.93 -12.32 23.47
N ARG A 166 -9.95 -13.17 23.26
CA ARG A 166 -10.21 -13.78 21.95
C ARG A 166 -10.58 -12.75 20.90
N THR A 167 -11.40 -11.75 21.24
CA THR A 167 -11.77 -10.69 20.30
C THR A 167 -10.56 -9.84 19.92
N VAL A 168 -9.73 -9.44 20.89
CA VAL A 168 -8.50 -8.68 20.64
C VAL A 168 -7.55 -9.48 19.77
N ASN A 169 -7.26 -10.73 20.12
CA ASN A 169 -6.38 -11.59 19.29
C ASN A 169 -6.95 -11.79 17.88
N GLY A 170 -8.26 -11.98 17.74
CA GLY A 170 -8.91 -12.09 16.44
C GLY A 170 -8.79 -10.82 15.58
N LEU A 171 -8.82 -9.63 16.20
CA LEU A 171 -8.56 -8.37 15.49
C LEU A 171 -7.10 -8.28 15.03
N VAL A 172 -6.14 -8.66 15.87
CA VAL A 172 -4.72 -8.70 15.48
C VAL A 172 -4.50 -9.68 14.33
N ASP A 173 -5.11 -10.86 14.39
CA ASP A 173 -5.01 -11.86 13.32
C ASP A 173 -5.61 -11.35 11.99
N GLN A 174 -6.74 -10.65 12.03
CA GLN A 174 -7.35 -10.04 10.85
C GLN A 174 -6.46 -8.94 10.24
N LEU A 175 -5.90 -8.08 11.08
CA LEU A 175 -4.99 -7.01 10.66
C LEU A 175 -3.69 -7.59 10.06
N SER A 176 -3.09 -8.58 10.72
CA SER A 176 -1.87 -9.23 10.24
C SER A 176 -2.10 -9.89 8.88
N ALA A 177 -3.15 -10.71 8.77
CA ALA A 177 -3.48 -11.39 7.51
C ALA A 177 -3.77 -10.41 6.36
N PHE A 178 -4.43 -9.28 6.66
CA PHE A 178 -4.67 -8.24 5.67
C PHE A 178 -3.38 -7.55 5.22
N THR A 179 -2.53 -7.15 6.17
CA THR A 179 -1.26 -6.47 5.90
C THR A 179 -0.33 -7.36 5.07
N ASP A 180 -0.23 -8.65 5.41
CA ASP A 180 0.58 -9.61 4.66
C ASP A 180 0.08 -9.73 3.22
N GLU A 181 -1.25 -9.80 3.05
CA GLU A 181 -1.85 -9.99 1.74
C GLU A 181 -1.75 -8.76 0.85
N VAL A 182 -1.94 -7.56 1.42
CA VAL A 182 -1.75 -6.30 0.68
C VAL A 182 -0.29 -6.12 0.29
N THR A 183 0.64 -6.42 1.20
CA THR A 183 2.09 -6.35 0.93
C THR A 183 2.48 -7.31 -0.19
N ARG A 184 1.95 -8.54 -0.16
CA ARG A 184 2.17 -9.54 -1.21
C ARG A 184 1.65 -9.07 -2.57
N VAL A 185 0.40 -8.60 -2.63
CA VAL A 185 -0.20 -8.12 -3.90
C VAL A 185 0.52 -6.90 -4.44
N ALA A 186 0.92 -5.97 -3.57
CA ALA A 186 1.71 -4.80 -3.95
C ALA A 186 3.07 -5.22 -4.55
N SER A 187 3.75 -6.20 -3.95
CA SER A 187 5.00 -6.73 -4.48
C SER A 187 4.81 -7.47 -5.81
N GLU A 188 3.84 -8.38 -5.91
CA GLU A 188 3.58 -9.15 -7.13
C GLU A 188 3.18 -8.27 -8.31
N VAL A 189 2.21 -7.37 -8.12
CA VAL A 189 1.65 -6.54 -9.20
C VAL A 189 2.54 -5.33 -9.46
N GLY A 190 3.07 -4.69 -8.41
CA GLY A 190 3.80 -3.44 -8.51
C GLY A 190 5.31 -3.59 -8.76
N THR A 191 5.95 -4.64 -8.24
CA THR A 191 7.42 -4.80 -8.32
C THR A 191 7.84 -5.96 -9.20
N GLU A 192 7.24 -7.14 -9.04
CA GLU A 192 7.61 -8.33 -9.79
C GLU A 192 7.00 -8.38 -11.19
N GLY A 193 5.98 -7.56 -11.46
CA GLY A 193 5.27 -7.55 -12.73
C GLY A 193 4.42 -8.81 -12.98
N LYS A 194 4.13 -9.60 -11.94
CA LYS A 194 3.21 -10.73 -11.99
C LYS A 194 1.77 -10.22 -12.00
N LEU A 195 1.35 -9.81 -13.19
CA LEU A 195 0.02 -9.24 -13.41
C LEU A 195 -1.08 -10.27 -13.13
N GLY A 196 -2.08 -9.88 -12.32
CA GLY A 196 -3.24 -10.70 -11.97
C GLY A 196 -3.27 -11.19 -10.53
N GLY A 197 -2.29 -10.80 -9.69
CA GLY A 197 -2.34 -11.01 -8.24
C GLY A 197 -3.60 -10.38 -7.63
N GLN A 198 -4.24 -11.13 -6.74
CA GLN A 198 -5.42 -10.69 -6.00
C GLN A 198 -5.25 -11.02 -4.53
N ALA A 199 -5.74 -10.13 -3.67
CA ALA A 199 -5.85 -10.30 -2.24
C ALA A 199 -7.00 -11.26 -1.92
N ARG A 200 -6.71 -12.32 -1.18
CA ARG A 200 -7.63 -13.34 -0.71
C ARG A 200 -7.49 -13.49 0.80
N VAL A 201 -8.22 -12.67 1.54
CA VAL A 201 -8.28 -12.78 2.99
C VAL A 201 -9.58 -13.46 3.42
N ARG A 202 -9.49 -14.59 4.13
CA ARG A 202 -10.66 -15.33 4.63
C ARG A 202 -11.28 -14.61 5.83
N GLY A 203 -12.61 -14.62 5.92
CA GLY A 203 -13.33 -14.10 7.08
C GLY A 203 -13.51 -12.58 7.12
N MET A 204 -13.22 -11.87 6.02
CA MET A 204 -13.44 -10.42 5.94
C MET A 204 -14.92 -10.09 5.79
N SER A 205 -15.41 -9.16 6.62
CA SER A 205 -16.78 -8.66 6.62
C SER A 205 -16.81 -7.15 6.84
N GLY A 206 -17.86 -6.47 6.36
CA GLY A 206 -18.00 -5.01 6.46
C GLY A 206 -16.87 -4.29 5.73
N SER A 207 -16.37 -3.20 6.31
CA SER A 207 -15.37 -2.32 5.69
C SER A 207 -14.10 -3.04 5.23
N TRP A 208 -13.71 -4.13 5.90
CA TRP A 208 -12.56 -4.93 5.49
C TRP A 208 -12.75 -5.64 4.15
N LYS A 209 -13.97 -6.12 3.89
CA LYS A 209 -14.33 -6.72 2.60
C LYS A 209 -14.29 -5.65 1.51
N ASP A 210 -14.87 -4.48 1.78
CA ASP A 210 -14.91 -3.37 0.82
C ASP A 210 -13.50 -2.88 0.46
N LEU A 211 -12.60 -2.79 1.44
CA LEU A 211 -11.19 -2.46 1.23
C LEU A 211 -10.48 -3.51 0.38
N THR A 212 -10.66 -4.81 0.69
CA THR A 212 -10.07 -5.91 -0.08
C THR A 212 -10.57 -5.90 -1.53
N GLU A 213 -11.86 -5.66 -1.74
CA GLU A 213 -12.48 -5.58 -3.08
C GLU A 213 -11.98 -4.35 -3.86
N SER A 214 -11.76 -3.23 -3.17
CA SER A 214 -11.18 -2.03 -3.77
C SER A 214 -9.74 -2.26 -4.24
N VAL A 215 -8.89 -2.89 -3.42
CA VAL A 215 -7.52 -3.28 -3.79
C VAL A 215 -7.53 -4.25 -4.99
N ASN A 216 -8.41 -5.24 -4.96
CA ASN A 216 -8.55 -6.21 -6.06
C ASN A 216 -9.03 -5.55 -7.36
N THR A 217 -9.96 -4.59 -7.27
CA THR A 217 -10.45 -3.83 -8.41
C THR A 217 -9.34 -2.98 -9.01
N MET A 218 -8.53 -2.33 -8.16
CA MET A 218 -7.37 -1.55 -8.60
C MET A 218 -6.34 -2.45 -9.31
N ALA A 219 -5.92 -3.54 -8.66
CA ALA A 219 -4.93 -4.48 -9.19
C ALA A 219 -5.37 -5.12 -10.52
N SER A 220 -6.63 -5.54 -10.62
CA SER A 220 -7.19 -6.13 -11.85
C SER A 220 -7.31 -5.13 -12.98
N ARG A 221 -7.74 -3.88 -12.71
CA ARG A 221 -7.79 -2.82 -13.72
C ARG A 221 -6.40 -2.46 -14.23
N LEU A 222 -5.42 -2.24 -13.35
CA LEU A 222 -4.04 -1.94 -13.75
C LEU A 222 -3.42 -3.10 -14.54
N THR A 223 -3.62 -4.34 -14.08
CA THR A 223 -3.19 -5.55 -14.77
C THR A 223 -3.74 -5.62 -16.20
N ALA A 224 -5.06 -5.43 -16.36
CA ALA A 224 -5.70 -5.51 -17.67
C ALA A 224 -5.13 -4.45 -18.63
N GLN A 225 -4.90 -3.23 -18.13
CA GLN A 225 -4.39 -2.12 -18.93
C GLN A 225 -2.96 -2.36 -19.42
N VAL A 226 -2.05 -2.74 -18.52
CA VAL A 226 -0.66 -3.02 -18.86
C VAL A 226 -0.56 -4.23 -19.78
N ARG A 227 -1.36 -5.28 -19.53
CA ARG A 227 -1.37 -6.49 -20.36
C ARG A 227 -1.85 -6.22 -21.78
N ASP A 228 -2.90 -5.41 -21.97
CA ASP A 228 -3.39 -5.07 -23.32
C ASP A 228 -2.33 -4.31 -24.12
N ILE A 229 -1.65 -3.33 -23.50
CA ILE A 229 -0.55 -2.59 -24.12
C ILE A 229 0.60 -3.54 -24.49
N ALA A 230 1.02 -4.41 -23.57
CA ALA A 230 2.10 -5.37 -23.82
C ALA A 230 1.79 -6.33 -24.98
N LEU A 231 0.52 -6.74 -25.12
CA LEU A 231 0.09 -7.59 -26.23
C LEU A 231 0.18 -6.87 -27.59
N VAL A 232 -0.13 -5.58 -27.63
CA VAL A 232 -0.04 -4.76 -28.85
C VAL A 232 1.41 -4.47 -29.21
N THR A 233 2.24 -4.08 -28.25
CA THR A 233 3.68 -3.84 -28.53
C THR A 233 4.40 -5.12 -28.96
N THR A 234 4.02 -6.28 -28.40
CA THR A 234 4.51 -7.58 -28.87
C THR A 234 4.05 -7.90 -30.30
N ALA A 235 2.82 -7.54 -30.66
CA ALA A 235 2.31 -7.73 -32.02
C ALA A 235 3.08 -6.87 -33.03
N VAL A 236 3.29 -5.59 -32.70
CA VAL A 236 4.10 -4.65 -33.49
C VAL A 236 5.51 -5.17 -33.68
N ALA A 237 6.15 -5.69 -32.64
CA ALA A 237 7.48 -6.29 -32.72
C ALA A 237 7.53 -7.53 -33.64
N LYS A 238 6.40 -8.23 -33.81
CA LYS A 238 6.24 -9.36 -34.75
C LYS A 238 5.77 -8.93 -36.15
N GLY A 239 5.62 -7.62 -36.39
CA GLY A 239 5.16 -7.07 -37.67
C GLY A 239 3.63 -7.04 -37.85
N ASP A 240 2.85 -7.40 -36.84
CA ASP A 240 1.39 -7.27 -36.88
C ASP A 240 0.97 -5.87 -36.43
N LEU A 241 0.72 -5.01 -37.42
CA LEU A 241 0.31 -3.61 -37.24
C LEU A 241 -1.22 -3.42 -37.27
N SER A 242 -1.99 -4.51 -37.30
CA SER A 242 -3.45 -4.46 -37.29
C SER A 242 -4.05 -4.29 -35.89
N ARG A 243 -3.25 -4.57 -34.84
CA ARG A 243 -3.72 -4.60 -33.45
C ARG A 243 -3.61 -3.24 -32.77
N LYS A 244 -4.64 -2.92 -31.99
CA LYS A 244 -4.74 -1.67 -31.22
C LYS A 244 -4.99 -1.96 -29.74
N VAL A 245 -4.59 -1.03 -28.90
CA VAL A 245 -4.94 -1.01 -27.48
C VAL A 245 -6.42 -0.64 -27.38
N THR A 246 -7.22 -1.50 -26.77
CA THR A 246 -8.69 -1.39 -26.75
C THR A 246 -9.25 -1.11 -25.36
N VAL A 247 -8.51 -1.47 -24.31
CA VAL A 247 -8.91 -1.27 -22.91
C VAL A 247 -9.38 0.17 -22.65
N HIS A 248 -10.45 0.31 -21.85
CA HIS A 248 -10.97 1.62 -21.46
C HIS A 248 -10.13 2.18 -20.31
N VAL A 249 -9.55 3.35 -20.53
CA VAL A 249 -8.57 4.00 -19.64
C VAL A 249 -8.83 5.50 -19.58
N SER A 250 -8.35 6.13 -18.51
CA SER A 250 -8.47 7.56 -18.28
C SER A 250 -7.16 8.11 -17.71
N GLY A 251 -6.98 9.43 -17.73
CA GLY A 251 -5.75 10.07 -17.25
C GLY A 251 -4.51 9.66 -18.05
N GLU A 252 -3.38 9.50 -17.37
CA GLU A 252 -2.07 9.17 -17.97
C GLU A 252 -2.12 7.85 -18.79
N MET A 253 -2.94 6.88 -18.38
CA MET A 253 -3.10 5.63 -19.10
C MET A 253 -3.81 5.81 -20.45
N LEU A 254 -4.69 6.81 -20.57
CA LEU A 254 -5.30 7.16 -21.85
C LEU A 254 -4.29 7.80 -22.80
N GLU A 255 -3.42 8.66 -22.28
CA GLU A 255 -2.32 9.24 -23.06
C GLU A 255 -1.38 8.14 -23.58
N LEU A 256 -0.98 7.21 -22.72
CA LEU A 256 -0.17 6.06 -23.12
C LEU A 256 -0.85 5.22 -24.20
N LYS A 257 -2.13 4.90 -24.02
CA LYS A 257 -2.95 4.19 -25.03
C LYS A 257 -2.93 4.93 -26.38
N ASN A 258 -3.16 6.23 -26.37
CA ASN A 258 -3.22 7.03 -27.60
C ASN A 258 -1.86 7.14 -28.28
N THR A 259 -0.77 7.29 -27.52
CA THR A 259 0.60 7.29 -28.04
C THR A 259 0.94 5.96 -28.71
N VAL A 260 0.64 4.83 -28.05
CA VAL A 260 0.88 3.50 -28.63
C VAL A 260 0.02 3.31 -29.89
N ASN A 261 -1.27 3.65 -29.86
CA ASN A 261 -2.14 3.52 -31.01
C ASN A 261 -1.67 4.39 -32.19
N THR A 262 -1.27 5.63 -31.94
CA THR A 262 -0.73 6.54 -32.97
C THR A 262 0.55 6.00 -33.58
N MET A 263 1.46 5.43 -32.77
CA MET A 263 2.66 4.76 -33.26
C MET A 263 2.30 3.60 -34.21
N VAL A 264 1.31 2.76 -33.84
CA VAL A 264 0.84 1.68 -34.72
C VAL A 264 0.25 2.22 -36.03
N ASP A 265 -0.52 3.31 -35.99
CA ASP A 265 -1.08 3.94 -37.21
C ASP A 265 0.02 4.43 -38.14
N GLN A 266 1.02 5.14 -37.60
CA GLN A 266 2.15 5.66 -38.35
C GLN A 266 2.97 4.53 -38.98
N LEU A 267 3.25 3.46 -38.23
CA LEU A 267 3.94 2.27 -38.73
C LEU A 267 3.16 1.58 -39.84
N SER A 268 1.85 1.38 -39.65
CA SER A 268 0.99 0.71 -40.62
C SER A 268 0.89 1.51 -41.92
N SER A 269 0.73 2.83 -41.82
CA SER A 269 0.67 3.71 -42.99
C SER A 269 2.00 3.74 -43.72
N PHE A 270 3.12 3.83 -43.00
CA PHE A 270 4.46 3.79 -43.60
C PHE A 270 4.72 2.46 -44.32
N ALA A 271 4.44 1.32 -43.69
CA ALA A 271 4.63 0.00 -44.29
C ALA A 271 3.81 -0.18 -45.57
N SER A 272 2.55 0.28 -45.56
CA SER A 272 1.68 0.26 -46.75
C SER A 272 2.25 1.14 -47.87
N GLU A 273 2.66 2.36 -47.57
CA GLU A 273 3.17 3.31 -48.57
C GLU A 273 4.49 2.87 -49.19
N VAL A 274 5.43 2.36 -48.38
CA VAL A 274 6.70 1.84 -48.90
C VAL A 274 6.47 0.63 -49.78
N THR A 275 5.58 -0.29 -49.38
CA THR A 275 5.24 -1.46 -50.19
C THR A 275 4.60 -1.05 -51.52
N ARG A 276 3.70 -0.06 -51.49
CA ARG A 276 3.06 0.47 -52.69
C ARG A 276 4.07 1.10 -53.65
N VAL A 277 4.91 2.02 -53.18
CA VAL A 277 5.92 2.70 -54.01
C VAL A 277 6.95 1.71 -54.56
N ALA A 278 7.38 0.73 -53.76
CA ALA A 278 8.28 -0.31 -54.23
C ALA A 278 7.66 -1.16 -55.34
N ARG A 279 6.35 -1.44 -55.27
CA ARG A 279 5.62 -2.15 -56.33
C ARG A 279 5.46 -1.29 -57.58
N GLU A 280 4.94 -0.08 -57.45
CA GLU A 280 4.68 0.84 -58.57
C GLU A 280 5.98 1.16 -59.34
N VAL A 281 6.99 1.68 -58.64
CA VAL A 281 8.22 2.15 -59.28
C VAL A 281 9.17 1.00 -59.61
N GLY A 282 9.26 -0.01 -58.74
CA GLY A 282 10.24 -1.09 -58.86
C GLY A 282 9.77 -2.30 -59.66
N THR A 283 8.47 -2.63 -59.63
CA THR A 283 7.94 -3.85 -60.28
C THR A 283 7.05 -3.54 -61.47
N GLU A 284 6.11 -2.61 -61.32
CA GLU A 284 5.13 -2.26 -62.37
C GLU A 284 5.69 -1.25 -63.38
N GLY A 285 6.78 -0.55 -63.02
CA GLY A 285 7.39 0.46 -63.88
C GLY A 285 6.57 1.75 -63.98
N GLU A 286 5.59 1.94 -63.09
CA GLU A 286 4.82 3.17 -62.95
C GLU A 286 5.68 4.26 -62.28
N LEU A 287 6.47 4.93 -63.10
CA LEU A 287 7.41 5.95 -62.63
C LEU A 287 6.69 7.21 -62.14
N GLY A 288 7.17 7.78 -61.04
CA GLY A 288 6.62 9.00 -60.42
C GLY A 288 5.85 8.75 -59.13
N GLY A 289 5.66 7.50 -58.72
CA GLY A 289 5.07 7.16 -57.42
C GLY A 289 5.90 7.71 -56.26
N GLN A 290 5.22 8.31 -55.27
CA GLN A 290 5.82 8.84 -54.04
C GLN A 290 5.02 8.36 -52.82
N ALA A 291 5.72 8.07 -51.74
CA ALA A 291 5.16 7.70 -50.45
C ALA A 291 4.65 8.95 -49.75
N LYS A 292 3.39 8.90 -49.31
CA LYS A 292 2.76 10.00 -48.55
C LYS A 292 2.20 9.46 -47.24
N VAL A 293 3.00 9.57 -46.18
CA VAL A 293 2.62 9.11 -44.84
C VAL A 293 2.19 10.32 -44.00
N PRO A 294 0.91 10.43 -43.58
CA PRO A 294 0.43 11.56 -42.79
C PRO A 294 1.05 11.60 -41.39
N GLY A 295 1.35 12.80 -40.89
CA GLY A 295 1.73 13.00 -39.48
C GLY A 295 3.10 12.42 -39.08
N VAL A 296 3.97 12.10 -40.05
CA VAL A 296 5.34 11.67 -39.76
C VAL A 296 6.25 12.84 -39.42
N ALA A 297 7.13 12.64 -38.44
CA ALA A 297 8.15 13.59 -38.01
C ALA A 297 9.42 12.85 -37.60
N GLY A 298 10.54 13.57 -37.50
CA GLY A 298 11.85 13.00 -37.16
C GLY A 298 12.24 11.87 -38.11
N VAL A 299 12.75 10.76 -37.57
CA VAL A 299 13.23 9.59 -38.33
C VAL A 299 12.20 9.08 -39.35
N TRP A 300 10.90 9.11 -39.02
CA TRP A 300 9.85 8.66 -39.94
C TRP A 300 9.75 9.53 -41.20
N LYS A 301 9.93 10.83 -41.03
CA LYS A 301 9.96 11.77 -42.14
C LYS A 301 11.21 11.53 -42.99
N ASP A 302 12.37 11.41 -42.36
CA ASP A 302 13.64 11.18 -43.06
C ASP A 302 13.62 9.88 -43.89
N LEU A 303 13.01 8.81 -43.36
CA LEU A 303 12.82 7.56 -44.10
C LEU A 303 11.86 7.72 -45.29
N THR A 304 10.75 8.44 -45.10
CA THR A 304 9.79 8.73 -46.19
C THR A 304 10.45 9.55 -47.30
N ASP A 305 11.19 10.59 -46.93
CA ASP A 305 11.92 11.45 -47.86
C ASP A 305 13.02 10.68 -48.60
N SER A 306 13.70 9.73 -47.92
CA SER A 306 14.70 8.85 -48.54
C SER A 306 14.09 7.90 -49.59
N VAL A 307 12.93 7.29 -49.29
CA VAL A 307 12.20 6.45 -50.25
C VAL A 307 11.75 7.29 -51.46
N ASN A 308 11.26 8.50 -51.21
CA ASN A 308 10.85 9.42 -52.28
C ASN A 308 12.02 9.88 -53.15
N LEU A 309 13.18 10.14 -52.55
CA LEU A 309 14.40 10.48 -53.28
C LEU A 309 14.84 9.32 -54.18
N MET A 310 14.82 8.09 -53.66
CA MET A 310 15.13 6.89 -54.44
C MET A 310 14.16 6.70 -55.61
N ALA A 311 12.85 6.76 -55.34
CA ALA A 311 11.81 6.63 -56.36
C ALA A 311 11.89 7.74 -57.43
N GLY A 312 12.17 8.97 -57.01
CA GLY A 312 12.36 10.13 -57.90
C GLY A 312 13.60 9.98 -58.78
N ASN A 313 14.72 9.53 -58.21
CA ASN A 313 15.95 9.27 -58.97
C ASN A 313 15.74 8.17 -60.02
N LEU A 314 15.13 7.04 -59.64
CA LEU A 314 14.81 5.96 -60.58
C LEU A 314 13.87 6.44 -61.70
N THR A 315 12.84 7.21 -61.34
CA THR A 315 11.91 7.81 -62.29
C THR A 315 12.59 8.71 -63.31
N ALA A 316 13.42 9.64 -62.84
CA ALA A 316 14.15 10.55 -63.72
C ALA A 316 15.10 9.78 -64.62
N GLN A 317 15.83 8.81 -64.05
CA GLN A 317 16.82 8.01 -64.77
C GLN A 317 16.20 7.19 -65.90
N VAL A 318 15.16 6.41 -65.60
CA VAL A 318 14.51 5.55 -66.60
C VAL A 318 13.78 6.38 -67.65
N ARG A 319 13.09 7.47 -67.29
CA ARG A 319 12.44 8.35 -68.28
C ARG A 319 13.44 9.03 -69.21
N GLY A 320 14.58 9.50 -68.68
CA GLY A 320 15.63 10.12 -69.50
C GLY A 320 16.20 9.15 -70.54
N ILE A 321 16.42 7.89 -70.14
CA ILE A 321 16.87 6.83 -71.04
C ILE A 321 15.79 6.51 -72.09
N ALA A 322 14.53 6.37 -71.67
CA ALA A 322 13.42 6.05 -72.57
C ALA A 322 13.19 7.15 -73.62
N GLN A 323 13.30 8.42 -73.25
CA GLN A 323 13.17 9.56 -74.17
C GLN A 323 14.20 9.51 -75.29
N VAL A 324 15.48 9.31 -74.94
CA VAL A 324 16.57 9.26 -75.93
C VAL A 324 16.44 8.02 -76.80
N THR A 325 16.12 6.87 -76.22
CA THR A 325 15.92 5.62 -76.99
C THR A 325 14.76 5.76 -77.98
N THR A 326 13.68 6.47 -77.60
CA THR A 326 12.55 6.77 -78.48
C THR A 326 12.94 7.75 -79.59
N ALA A 327 13.72 8.79 -79.28
CA ALA A 327 14.23 9.73 -80.28
C ALA A 327 15.11 9.04 -81.32
N VAL A 328 16.02 8.18 -80.86
CA VAL A 328 16.87 7.33 -81.71
C VAL A 328 16.03 6.44 -82.62
N ALA A 329 14.99 5.79 -82.08
CA ALA A 329 14.08 4.95 -82.88
C ALA A 329 13.30 5.74 -83.94
N ASN A 330 13.01 7.03 -83.68
CA ASN A 330 12.38 7.94 -84.63
C ASN A 330 13.37 8.64 -85.58
N GLY A 331 14.66 8.29 -85.52
CA GLY A 331 15.72 8.83 -86.39
C GLY A 331 16.36 10.13 -85.91
N ASP A 332 16.00 10.65 -84.72
CA ASP A 332 16.70 11.78 -84.11
C ASP A 332 17.89 11.30 -83.26
N LEU A 333 19.05 11.25 -83.90
CA LEU A 333 20.33 10.84 -83.29
C LEU A 333 21.08 12.00 -82.62
N SER A 334 20.47 13.19 -82.55
CA SER A 334 21.06 14.36 -81.89
C SER A 334 20.85 14.36 -80.37
N GLN A 335 19.87 13.61 -79.86
CA GLN A 335 19.55 13.52 -78.44
C GLN A 335 20.58 12.68 -77.68
N LYS A 336 20.90 13.10 -76.44
CA LYS A 336 21.78 12.37 -75.50
C LYS A 336 21.13 12.25 -74.14
N VAL A 337 21.43 11.17 -73.42
CA VAL A 337 20.99 10.96 -72.04
C VAL A 337 21.79 11.89 -71.13
N THR A 338 21.11 12.85 -70.50
CA THR A 338 21.73 13.89 -69.63
C THR A 338 21.43 13.68 -68.14
N VAL A 339 20.83 12.56 -67.78
CA VAL A 339 20.42 12.24 -66.42
C VAL A 339 21.62 12.15 -65.47
N SER A 340 21.49 12.71 -64.27
CA SER A 340 22.47 12.54 -63.18
C SER A 340 22.33 11.14 -62.58
N ALA A 341 23.14 10.20 -63.08
CA ALA A 341 23.19 8.82 -62.61
C ALA A 341 24.58 8.48 -62.05
N ARG A 342 24.63 7.44 -61.20
CA ARG A 342 25.88 6.85 -60.70
C ARG A 342 25.80 5.34 -60.79
N GLY A 343 26.96 4.68 -60.80
CA GLY A 343 27.04 3.21 -60.87
C GLY A 343 26.52 2.65 -62.19
N GLU A 344 25.80 1.53 -62.12
CA GLU A 344 25.31 0.79 -63.29
C GLU A 344 24.41 1.64 -64.20
N VAL A 345 23.59 2.53 -63.62
CA VAL A 345 22.71 3.41 -64.41
C VAL A 345 23.53 4.44 -65.20
N ALA A 346 24.65 4.93 -64.67
CA ALA A 346 25.54 5.83 -65.41
C ALA A 346 26.23 5.10 -66.56
N GLN A 347 26.69 3.87 -66.33
CA GLN A 347 27.28 3.03 -67.37
C GLN A 347 26.28 2.73 -68.49
N LEU A 348 25.01 2.46 -68.15
CA LEU A 348 23.94 2.28 -69.12
C LEU A 348 23.72 3.54 -69.96
N ALA A 349 23.63 4.71 -69.32
CA ALA A 349 23.46 5.98 -70.02
C ALA A 349 24.62 6.25 -71.00
N GLU A 350 25.86 5.99 -70.60
CA GLU A 350 27.04 6.15 -71.46
C GLU A 350 27.06 5.17 -72.63
N THR A 351 26.67 3.92 -72.39
CA THR A 351 26.56 2.89 -73.44
C THR A 351 25.54 3.31 -74.50
N ILE A 352 24.38 3.83 -74.07
CA ILE A 352 23.35 4.34 -74.99
C ILE A 352 23.86 5.56 -75.76
N ASN A 353 24.51 6.51 -75.09
CA ASN A 353 25.09 7.68 -75.76
C ASN A 353 26.13 7.29 -76.82
N THR A 354 26.99 6.32 -76.51
CA THR A 354 28.00 5.79 -77.44
C THR A 354 27.32 5.10 -78.63
N MET A 355 26.32 4.25 -78.38
CA MET A 355 25.54 3.61 -79.44
C MET A 355 24.87 4.64 -80.36
N THR A 356 24.23 5.67 -79.81
CA THR A 356 23.61 6.76 -80.58
C THR A 356 24.63 7.51 -81.43
N GLU A 357 25.83 7.75 -80.91
CA GLU A 357 26.94 8.36 -81.64
C GLU A 357 27.38 7.48 -82.83
N THR A 358 27.61 6.18 -82.60
CA THR A 358 27.98 5.23 -83.66
C THR A 358 26.91 5.13 -84.73
N LEU A 359 25.62 5.08 -84.35
CA LEU A 359 24.51 5.08 -85.30
C LEU A 359 24.47 6.37 -86.13
N ARG A 360 24.79 7.53 -85.53
CA ARG A 360 24.83 8.81 -86.25
C ARG A 360 25.92 8.81 -87.31
N THR A 361 27.13 8.42 -86.94
CA THR A 361 28.24 8.28 -87.89
C THR A 361 27.91 7.28 -89.00
N PHE A 362 27.25 6.17 -88.67
CA PHE A 362 26.78 5.21 -89.66
C PHE A 362 25.76 5.81 -90.63
N ALA A 363 24.76 6.54 -90.13
CA ALA A 363 23.75 7.18 -90.96
C ALA A 363 24.36 8.25 -91.90
N ASP A 364 25.31 9.05 -91.40
CA ASP A 364 26.03 10.04 -92.20
C ASP A 364 26.82 9.37 -93.33
N GLU A 365 27.50 8.27 -93.01
CA GLU A 365 28.31 7.51 -93.97
C GLU A 365 27.47 6.81 -95.04
N VAL A 366 26.33 6.24 -94.67
CA VAL A 366 25.37 5.69 -95.64
C VAL A 366 24.84 6.79 -96.55
N THR A 367 24.53 7.97 -96.01
CA THR A 367 24.07 9.12 -96.81
C THR A 367 25.16 9.58 -97.78
N ARG A 368 26.42 9.63 -97.33
CA ARG A 368 27.59 9.95 -98.16
C ARG A 368 27.75 8.94 -99.31
N VAL A 369 27.81 7.64 -98.99
CA VAL A 369 27.98 6.57 -99.99
C VAL A 369 26.78 6.54 -100.95
N ALA A 370 25.56 6.73 -100.47
CA ALA A 370 24.38 6.81 -101.33
C ALA A 370 24.44 8.00 -102.30
N SER A 371 24.99 9.14 -101.86
CA SER A 371 25.22 10.31 -102.73
C SER A 371 26.32 10.03 -103.77
N GLU A 372 27.45 9.46 -103.38
CA GLU A 372 28.58 9.14 -104.29
C GLU A 372 28.17 8.10 -105.36
N VAL A 373 27.45 7.05 -104.95
CA VAL A 373 27.01 5.99 -105.86
C VAL A 373 25.83 6.45 -106.72
N GLY A 374 24.88 7.20 -106.14
CA GLY A 374 23.63 7.58 -106.80
C GLY A 374 23.70 8.85 -107.64
N ALA A 375 24.31 9.92 -107.13
CA ALA A 375 24.37 11.22 -107.80
C ALA A 375 25.66 11.41 -108.61
N GLU A 376 26.78 10.86 -108.15
CA GLU A 376 28.10 11.06 -108.78
C GLU A 376 28.53 9.87 -109.66
N GLY A 377 27.82 8.75 -109.63
CA GLY A 377 28.05 7.59 -110.49
C GLY A 377 29.34 6.82 -110.19
N LEU A 378 29.94 7.04 -109.01
CA LEU A 378 31.16 6.37 -108.56
C LEU A 378 30.81 5.02 -107.93
N LEU A 379 30.98 3.94 -108.69
CA LEU A 379 30.76 2.58 -108.20
C LEU A 379 31.97 2.12 -107.36
N GLY A 380 31.76 1.87 -106.06
CA GLY A 380 32.77 1.29 -105.17
C GLY A 380 32.95 1.93 -103.80
N GLY A 381 32.17 2.96 -103.44
CA GLY A 381 32.23 3.59 -102.12
C GLY A 381 31.90 2.58 -101.00
N GLN A 382 32.82 2.42 -100.05
CA GLN A 382 32.59 1.62 -98.85
C GLN A 382 32.29 2.56 -97.67
N ALA A 383 31.29 2.19 -96.87
CA ALA A 383 31.00 2.88 -95.63
C ALA A 383 32.03 2.45 -94.56
N GLN A 384 32.75 3.40 -93.98
CA GLN A 384 33.72 3.12 -92.93
C GLN A 384 33.26 3.77 -91.62
N VAL A 385 32.77 2.95 -90.70
CA VAL A 385 32.19 3.42 -89.43
C VAL A 385 33.11 3.03 -88.27
N PRO A 386 33.83 4.00 -87.67
CA PRO A 386 34.70 3.74 -86.54
C PRO A 386 33.89 3.20 -85.35
N GLY A 387 34.33 2.08 -84.76
CA GLY A 387 33.68 1.48 -83.59
C GLY A 387 32.49 0.56 -83.89
N ALA A 388 32.01 0.50 -85.14
CA ALA A 388 31.10 -0.55 -85.59
C ALA A 388 31.89 -1.86 -85.78
N ALA A 389 32.18 -2.55 -84.68
CA ALA A 389 32.70 -3.91 -84.74
C ALA A 389 31.55 -4.84 -85.18
N GLY A 390 31.38 -5.00 -86.48
CA GLY A 390 30.51 -6.01 -87.07
C GLY A 390 31.32 -7.17 -87.62
N THR A 391 30.97 -8.38 -87.21
CA THR A 391 31.22 -9.64 -87.94
C THR A 391 30.45 -9.69 -89.24
#